data_AF-A0A5B7TG24-F1
#
_entry.id   AF-A0A5B7TG24-F1
#
_cell.length_a   1.000
_cell.length_b   1.000
_cell.length_c   1.000
_cell.angle_alpha   90.00
_cell.angle_beta   90.00
_cell.angle_gamma   90.00
#
_symmetry.space_group_name_H-M   'P 1'
#
loop_
_entity.id
_entity.type
_entity.pdbx_description
1 polymer ?
#
loop_
_entity_poly.entity_id
_entity_poly.type
_entity_poly.pdbx_seq_one_letter_code
_entity_poly.pdbx_strand_id
1 'polypeptide(L)'
;MRDRIVTVAGKNISVTEKKIGELEKLTAELFPGSKGKIKDIQKALNNLEIDWDLLYDKLPIIFPELTKDDIKNAYMSEIESLVQGFIDVNFFGIKKIANQMMRLIQTSLQQK
;
A
#
# COMPACT_ATOMS: atom_id res chain seq x y z
N MET A 1 -8.14 -1.92 16.31
CA MET A 1 -8.15 -2.37 14.92
C MET A 1 -8.50 -1.15 14.09
N ARG A 2 -7.62 -0.74 13.19
CA ARG A 2 -7.87 0.41 12.31
C ARG A 2 -8.64 -0.06 11.09
N ASP A 3 -9.66 0.70 10.71
CA ASP A 3 -10.48 0.43 9.54
C ASP A 3 -10.82 1.74 8.82
N ARG A 4 -11.05 1.63 7.50
CA ARG A 4 -11.46 2.74 6.66
C ARG A 4 -12.34 2.23 5.54
N ILE A 5 -13.44 2.93 5.27
CA ILE A 5 -14.26 2.67 4.10
C ILE A 5 -13.81 3.60 2.98
N VAL A 6 -13.58 3.04 1.79
CA VAL A 6 -13.25 3.80 0.57
C VAL A 6 -14.23 3.40 -0.51
N THR A 7 -14.81 4.38 -1.20
CA THR A 7 -15.70 4.13 -2.33
C THR A 7 -14.89 4.04 -3.63
N VAL A 8 -15.07 2.97 -4.40
CA VAL A 8 -14.42 2.73 -5.68
C VAL A 8 -15.44 2.17 -6.66
N ALA A 9 -15.61 2.78 -7.83
CA ALA A 9 -16.60 2.37 -8.82
C ALA A 9 -18.01 2.22 -8.23
N GLY A 10 -18.38 3.10 -7.29
CA GLY A 10 -19.68 3.05 -6.59
C GLY A 10 -19.82 1.94 -5.53
N LYS A 11 -18.77 1.16 -5.25
CA LYS A 11 -18.75 0.12 -4.21
C LYS A 11 -18.01 0.62 -2.98
N ASN A 12 -18.53 0.31 -1.79
CA ASN A 12 -17.87 0.63 -0.52
C ASN A 12 -16.92 -0.50 -0.14
N ILE A 13 -15.63 -0.24 -0.22
CA ILE A 13 -14.56 -1.20 0.07
C ILE A 13 -14.08 -1.00 1.51
N SER A 14 -14.15 -2.05 2.31
CA SER A 14 -13.67 -2.03 3.71
C SER A 14 -12.18 -2.35 3.77
N VAL A 15 -11.38 -1.34 4.10
CA VAL A 15 -9.94 -1.48 4.31
C VAL A 15 -9.70 -1.70 5.80
N THR A 16 -9.32 -2.93 6.17
CA THR A 16 -9.05 -3.30 7.56
C THR A 16 -7.57 -3.56 7.82
N GLU A 17 -7.15 -3.35 9.07
CA GLU A 17 -5.80 -3.64 9.54
C GLU A 17 -5.51 -5.15 9.47
N LYS A 18 -4.49 -5.51 8.69
CA LYS A 18 -4.00 -6.87 8.54
C LYS A 18 -2.88 -7.16 9.53
N LYS A 19 -2.76 -8.42 9.94
CA LYS A 19 -1.65 -8.89 10.78
C LYS A 19 -0.34 -8.83 9.98
N ILE A 20 0.78 -8.72 10.68
CA ILE A 20 2.11 -8.62 10.04
C ILE A 20 2.42 -9.78 9.09
N GLY A 21 2.03 -11.01 9.45
CA GLY A 21 2.23 -12.19 8.60
C GLY A 21 1.29 -12.25 7.38
N GLU A 22 0.14 -11.57 7.43
CA GLU A 22 -0.75 -11.41 6.27
C GLU A 22 -0.18 -10.36 5.32
N LEU A 23 0.37 -9.27 5.86
CA LEU A 23 1.08 -8.25 5.08
C LEU A 23 2.33 -8.80 4.40
N GLU A 24 3.09 -9.68 5.06
CA GLU A 24 4.25 -10.35 4.48
C GLU A 24 3.87 -11.18 3.26
N LYS A 25 2.82 -12.03 3.37
CA LYS A 25 2.30 -12.82 2.25
C LYS A 25 1.80 -11.94 1.11
N LEU A 26 0.98 -10.95 1.43
CA LEU A 26 0.44 -10.00 0.45
C LEU A 26 1.57 -9.27 -0.28
N THR A 27 2.60 -8.84 0.44
CA THR A 27 3.77 -8.18 -0.17
C THR A 27 4.53 -9.13 -1.10
N ALA A 28 4.70 -10.40 -0.71
CA ALA A 28 5.38 -11.39 -1.57
C ALA A 28 4.57 -11.71 -2.84
N GLU A 29 3.23 -11.71 -2.77
CA GLU A 29 2.33 -11.93 -3.90
C GLU A 29 2.24 -10.73 -4.86
N LEU A 30 2.28 -9.51 -4.31
CA LEU A 30 2.22 -8.26 -5.06
C LEU A 30 3.57 -7.87 -5.67
N PHE A 31 4.65 -8.08 -4.91
CA PHE A 31 6.01 -7.71 -5.28
C PHE A 31 6.94 -8.92 -5.08
N PRO A 32 6.90 -9.92 -5.99
CA PRO A 32 7.77 -11.10 -5.88
C PRO A 32 9.27 -10.73 -5.80
N GLY A 33 9.68 -9.60 -6.38
CA GLY A 33 11.05 -9.05 -6.28
C GLY A 33 11.44 -8.54 -4.87
N SER A 34 10.48 -8.24 -3.99
CA SER A 34 10.73 -7.72 -2.64
C SER A 34 11.09 -8.80 -1.61
N LYS A 35 10.86 -10.09 -1.94
CA LYS A 35 10.98 -11.24 -1.03
C LYS A 35 10.29 -11.03 0.33
N GLY A 36 9.22 -10.23 0.39
CA GLY A 36 8.47 -9.96 1.62
C GLY A 36 9.16 -9.04 2.65
N LYS A 37 10.29 -8.41 2.30
CA LYS A 37 11.06 -7.59 3.25
C LYS A 37 10.49 -6.18 3.39
N ILE A 38 10.11 -5.77 4.60
CA ILE A 38 9.54 -4.44 4.91
C ILE A 38 10.42 -3.27 4.43
N LYS A 39 11.74 -3.37 4.56
CA LYS A 39 12.69 -2.35 4.07
C LYS A 39 12.68 -2.18 2.55
N ASP A 40 12.32 -3.25 1.85
CA ASP A 40 12.22 -3.28 0.40
C ASP A 40 10.79 -2.92 -0.05
N ILE A 41 9.80 -3.01 0.84
CA ILE A 41 8.44 -2.46 0.62
C ILE A 41 8.51 -0.94 0.42
N GLN A 42 9.25 -0.21 1.25
CA GLN A 42 9.31 1.25 1.09
C GLN A 42 9.97 1.66 -0.23
N LYS A 43 10.99 0.92 -0.68
CA LYS A 43 11.57 1.10 -2.02
C LYS A 43 10.61 0.68 -3.12
N ALA A 44 9.88 -0.43 -2.95
CA ALA A 44 8.88 -0.88 -3.90
C ALA A 44 7.70 0.11 -4.01
N LEU A 45 7.29 0.73 -2.90
CA LEU A 45 6.25 1.77 -2.84
C LEU A 45 6.71 3.08 -3.49
N ASN A 46 7.99 3.44 -3.35
CA ASN A 46 8.54 4.66 -3.95
C ASN A 46 8.93 4.48 -5.42
N ASN A 47 9.31 3.26 -5.82
CA ASN A 47 9.61 2.87 -7.21
C ASN A 47 8.42 2.20 -7.88
N LEU A 48 7.24 2.30 -7.28
CA LEU A 48 6.01 1.80 -7.84
C LEU A 48 5.65 2.73 -9.00
N GLU A 49 6.24 2.46 -10.14
CA GLU A 49 5.55 2.73 -11.40
C GLU A 49 4.23 1.96 -11.27
N ILE A 50 3.15 2.69 -11.03
CA ILE A 50 1.80 2.11 -10.93
C ILE A 50 1.49 1.57 -12.32
N ASP A 51 1.89 0.32 -12.55
CA ASP A 51 1.63 -0.37 -13.79
C ASP A 51 0.14 -0.74 -13.85
N TRP A 52 -0.44 -0.67 -15.04
CA TRP A 52 -1.83 -1.03 -15.28
C TRP A 52 -2.09 -2.50 -14.90
N ASP A 53 -1.09 -3.36 -15.02
CA ASP A 53 -1.17 -4.75 -14.54
C ASP A 53 -1.32 -4.82 -13.00
N LEU A 54 -0.64 -3.94 -12.26
CA LEU A 54 -0.79 -3.84 -10.81
C LEU A 54 -2.19 -3.34 -10.44
N LEU A 55 -2.73 -2.39 -11.19
CA LEU A 55 -4.10 -1.92 -10.99
C LEU A 55 -5.12 -3.02 -11.31
N TYR A 56 -5.05 -3.62 -12.48
CA TYR A 56 -6.11 -4.50 -12.97
C TYR A 56 -6.08 -5.91 -12.41
N ASP A 57 -4.89 -6.45 -12.12
CA ASP A 57 -4.75 -7.85 -11.72
C ASP A 57 -4.42 -8.00 -10.24
N LYS A 58 -3.75 -7.01 -9.62
CA LYS A 58 -3.30 -7.12 -8.24
C LYS A 58 -4.26 -6.50 -7.22
N LEU A 59 -4.90 -5.38 -7.53
CA LEU A 59 -5.90 -4.80 -6.62
C LEU A 59 -7.07 -5.76 -6.33
N PRO A 60 -7.62 -6.53 -7.29
CA PRO A 60 -8.66 -7.54 -7.00
C PRO A 60 -8.19 -8.65 -6.05
N ILE A 61 -6.89 -8.95 -5.99
CA ILE A 61 -6.34 -9.94 -5.05
C ILE A 61 -6.36 -9.38 -3.62
N ILE A 62 -6.06 -8.09 -3.46
CA ILE A 62 -6.05 -7.40 -2.15
C ILE A 62 -7.47 -7.11 -1.68
N PHE A 63 -8.32 -6.68 -2.62
CA PHE A 63 -9.70 -6.25 -2.43
C PHE A 63 -10.61 -7.10 -3.32
N PRO A 64 -10.96 -8.33 -2.90
CA PRO A 64 -11.73 -9.28 -3.72
C PRO A 64 -13.15 -8.81 -4.05
N GLU A 65 -13.61 -7.72 -3.43
CA GLU A 65 -14.87 -7.03 -3.74
C GLU A 65 -14.80 -6.23 -5.06
N LEU A 66 -13.59 -5.93 -5.54
CA LEU A 66 -13.32 -5.24 -6.79
C LEU A 66 -12.98 -6.25 -7.88
N THR A 67 -13.64 -6.12 -9.02
CA THR A 67 -13.31 -6.83 -10.25
C THR A 67 -12.43 -5.98 -11.14
N LYS A 68 -11.79 -6.60 -12.13
CA LYS A 68 -11.03 -5.88 -13.16
C LYS A 68 -11.87 -4.82 -13.88
N ASP A 69 -13.15 -5.09 -14.10
CA ASP A 69 -14.07 -4.14 -14.74
C ASP A 69 -14.42 -2.96 -13.82
N ASP A 70 -14.56 -3.19 -12.52
CA ASP A 70 -14.74 -2.08 -11.57
C ASP A 70 -13.54 -1.13 -11.63
N ILE A 71 -12.32 -1.67 -11.70
CA ILE A 71 -11.09 -0.86 -11.72
C ILE A 71 -10.96 -0.08 -13.03
N LYS A 72 -11.35 -0.67 -14.17
CA LYS A 72 -11.38 0.03 -15.47
C LYS A 72 -12.37 1.18 -15.51
N ASN A 73 -13.46 1.07 -14.75
CA ASN A 73 -14.52 2.08 -14.68
C ASN A 73 -14.38 3.02 -13.48
N ALA A 74 -13.35 2.83 -12.64
CA ALA A 74 -13.07 3.69 -11.50
C ALA A 74 -12.31 4.94 -11.94
N TYR A 75 -12.55 6.05 -11.23
CA TYR A 75 -11.71 7.23 -11.38
C TYR A 75 -10.34 6.98 -10.75
N MET A 76 -9.28 7.54 -11.33
CA MET A 76 -7.93 7.43 -10.76
C MET A 76 -7.88 7.91 -9.30
N SER A 77 -8.64 8.96 -8.95
CA SER A 77 -8.75 9.45 -7.57
C SER A 77 -9.37 8.44 -6.59
N GLU A 78 -10.26 7.56 -7.05
CA GLU A 78 -10.82 6.49 -6.23
C GLU A 78 -9.77 5.40 -5.96
N ILE A 79 -8.99 5.06 -6.98
CA ILE A 79 -7.87 4.11 -6.87
C ILE A 79 -6.78 4.65 -5.94
N GLU A 80 -6.39 5.91 -6.11
CA GLU A 80 -5.45 6.59 -5.20
C GLU A 80 -5.97 6.60 -3.76
N SER A 81 -7.26 6.90 -3.56
CA SER A 81 -7.89 6.90 -2.25
C SER A 81 -7.88 5.51 -1.60
N LEU A 82 -8.06 4.45 -2.39
CA LEU A 82 -8.03 3.07 -1.92
C LEU A 82 -6.61 2.67 -1.48
N VAL A 83 -5.61 2.98 -2.31
CA VAL A 83 -4.19 2.70 -2.02
C VAL A 83 -3.73 3.49 -0.79
N GLN A 84 -4.07 4.78 -0.72
CA GLN A 84 -3.74 5.62 0.43
C GLN A 84 -4.41 5.10 1.71
N GLY A 85 -5.69 4.73 1.64
CA GLY A 85 -6.42 4.11 2.74
C GLY A 85 -5.76 2.83 3.24
N PHE A 86 -5.32 1.97 2.31
CA PHE A 86 -4.58 0.75 2.62
C PHE A 86 -3.27 1.03 3.35
N ILE A 87 -2.50 2.01 2.86
CA ILE A 87 -1.21 2.38 3.45
C ILE A 87 -1.40 2.97 4.86
N ASP A 88 -2.41 3.81 5.07
CA ASP A 88 -2.66 4.40 6.38
C ASP A 88 -3.11 3.36 7.41
N VAL A 89 -4.02 2.48 7.01
CA VAL A 89 -4.51 1.41 7.89
C VAL A 89 -3.39 0.43 8.25
N ASN A 90 -2.55 0.02 7.30
CA ASN A 90 -1.58 -1.06 7.52
C ASN A 90 -0.16 -0.60 7.85
N PHE A 91 0.27 0.58 7.39
CA PHE A 91 1.68 1.02 7.45
C PHE A 91 1.91 2.37 8.13
N PHE A 92 0.89 3.04 8.68
CA PHE A 92 1.05 4.33 9.36
C PHE A 92 2.11 4.33 10.48
N GLY A 93 2.18 3.28 11.31
CA GLY A 93 3.22 3.14 12.33
C GLY A 93 4.63 3.06 11.74
N ILE A 94 4.78 2.30 10.65
CA ILE A 94 6.06 2.14 9.94
C ILE A 94 6.46 3.44 9.23
N LYS A 95 5.52 4.17 8.59
CA LYS A 95 5.77 5.50 8.00
C LYS A 95 6.32 6.47 9.04
N LYS A 96 5.73 6.51 10.23
CA LYS A 96 6.17 7.39 11.33
C LYS A 96 7.58 7.03 11.80
N ILE A 97 7.86 5.74 12.00
CA ILE A 97 9.18 5.26 12.45
C ILE A 97 10.25 5.52 11.38
N ALA A 98 9.97 5.20 10.11
CA ALA A 98 10.89 5.42 9.00
C ALA A 98 11.25 6.92 8.84
N ASN A 99 10.26 7.81 8.93
CA ASN A 99 10.49 9.26 8.86
C ASN A 99 11.33 9.77 10.04
N GLN A 100 11.08 9.27 11.26
CA GLN A 100 11.90 9.62 12.43
C GLN A 100 13.34 9.14 12.28
N MET A 101 13.55 7.92 11.79
CA MET A 101 14.88 7.38 11.53
C MET A 101 15.64 8.16 10.46
N MET A 102 15.00 8.51 9.34
CA MET A 102 15.61 9.36 8.30
C MET A 102 16.03 10.72 8.84
N ARG A 103 15.21 11.34 9.69
CA ARG A 103 15.53 12.63 10.32
C ARG A 103 16.77 12.54 11.21
N LEU A 104 16.89 11.45 11.99
CA LEU A 104 18.08 11.20 12.83
C LEU A 104 19.36 11.00 12.00
N ILE A 105 19.27 10.29 10.87
CA ILE A 105 20.39 10.11 9.94
C ILE A 105 20.80 11.43 9.29
N GLN A 106 19.84 12.27 8.89
CA GLN A 106 20.13 13.59 8.32
C GLN A 106 20.78 14.52 9.36
N THR A 107 20.29 14.51 10.60
CA THR A 107 20.90 15.30 11.68
C THR A 107 22.32 14.83 12.00
N SER A 108 22.63 13.54 11.93
CA SER A 108 24.00 13.04 12.13
C SER A 108 24.94 13.35 10.97
N LEU A 109 24.42 13.42 9.74
CA LEU A 109 25.18 13.84 8.55
C LEU A 109 25.44 15.34 8.51
N GLN A 110 24.54 16.17 9.05
CA GLN A 110 24.74 17.62 9.17
C GLN A 110 25.72 18.04 10.29
N GLN A 111 26.03 17.12 11.22
CA GLN A 111 26.99 17.36 12.31
C GLN A 111 28.44 16.96 11.95
N LYS A 112 28.70 16.54 10.71
CA LYS A 112 30.05 16.37 10.13
C LYS A 112 30.37 17.52 9.21
#